data_AF-A0A7S1LE35-F1
#
_entry.id   AF-A0A7S1LE35-F1
#
_cell.length_a   1.000
_cell.length_b   1.000
_cell.length_c   1.000
_cell.angle_alpha   90.00
_cell.angle_beta   90.00
_cell.angle_gamma   90.00
#
_symmetry.space_group_name_H-M   'P 1'
#
loop_
_entity.id
_entity.type
_entity.pdbx_description
1 polymer ?
#
loop_
_entity_poly.entity_id
_entity_poly.type
_entity_poly.pdbx_seq_one_letter_code
_entity_poly.pdbx_strand_id
1 'polypeptide(L)'
;MKAARRLRKVDDAMLRAYTTEAGKLEFAAAAERIVFAGVLAKSAKAFEDLHNYSLEAAYSERNLEFDTCAADGKDEAGWAMCNGHWYNRLIILYRHHLDLPHHATYWYEKAVAVEVNGKRLHPWPNEYHIGLDFWPGLRSQPWWEADDRPALAPFLEERYATIKAEFLQLRKHPEYSRHWPQDNYYLTSEGDWSKLDIFQGGHWQKVCKAMPKTCKLLKSRPEVAGPPPAGPLARGRPQPNGAAFFRLRPGSRLKPHTGPANYRVYCHLGLVVPAGPRLRVGPGEPREWREGEALCFDDSYVHEAWHDGTED
;
A
#
# COMPACT_ATOMS: atom_id res chain seq x y z
N MET A 1 11.23 10.37 17.00
CA MET A 1 11.98 11.50 17.63
C MET A 1 13.13 12.07 16.79
N LYS A 2 14.04 11.28 16.19
CA LYS A 2 15.20 11.80 15.43
C LYS A 2 14.81 12.43 14.08
N ALA A 3 13.76 11.90 13.43
CA ALA A 3 13.15 12.48 12.21
C ALA A 3 12.46 13.83 12.51
N ALA A 4 11.59 13.88 13.53
CA ALA A 4 10.94 15.12 13.98
C ALA A 4 11.91 16.27 14.33
N ARG A 5 13.07 15.95 14.91
CA ARG A 5 14.11 16.95 15.24
C ARG A 5 14.90 17.41 14.01
N ARG A 6 14.98 16.60 12.94
CA ARG A 6 15.52 17.01 11.64
C ARG A 6 14.53 17.88 10.87
N LEU A 7 13.23 17.55 10.94
CA LEU A 7 12.13 18.34 10.39
C LEU A 7 12.08 19.75 10.96
N ARG A 8 12.07 19.90 12.29
CA ARG A 8 12.04 21.21 12.93
C ARG A 8 13.22 22.10 12.49
N LYS A 9 14.40 21.51 12.24
CA LYS A 9 15.56 22.26 11.71
C LYS A 9 15.40 22.69 10.25
N VAL A 10 14.73 21.88 9.42
CA VAL A 10 14.44 22.21 8.02
C VAL A 10 13.35 23.27 7.95
N ASP A 11 12.28 23.13 8.73
CA ASP A 11 11.19 24.11 8.83
C ASP A 11 11.70 25.44 9.36
N ASP A 12 12.50 25.44 10.44
CA ASP A 12 13.09 26.66 11.00
C ASP A 12 14.04 27.35 10.01
N ALA A 13 14.76 26.58 9.18
CA ALA A 13 15.67 27.12 8.17
C ALA A 13 14.91 27.69 6.97
N MET A 14 13.83 27.04 6.53
CA MET A 14 12.93 27.57 5.51
C MET A 14 12.23 28.83 6.01
N LEU A 15 11.59 28.79 7.18
CA LEU A 15 10.92 29.95 7.78
C LEU A 15 11.87 31.15 7.87
N ARG A 16 13.09 30.98 8.41
CA ARG A 16 14.08 32.07 8.48
C ARG A 16 14.49 32.66 7.12
N ALA A 17 14.49 31.86 6.05
CA ALA A 17 14.88 32.33 4.72
C ALA A 17 13.78 33.15 4.01
N TYR A 18 12.52 33.02 4.44
CA TYR A 18 11.36 33.66 3.80
C TYR A 18 10.61 34.63 4.72
N THR A 19 11.06 34.74 5.97
CA THR A 19 10.49 35.69 6.94
C THR A 19 11.28 36.99 6.87
N THR A 20 10.62 38.07 6.47
CA THR A 20 11.16 39.43 6.57
C THR A 20 11.48 39.78 8.03
N GLU A 21 12.28 40.83 8.27
CA GLU A 21 12.56 41.31 9.65
C GLU A 21 11.29 41.62 10.47
N ALA A 22 10.15 41.82 9.79
CA ALA A 22 8.83 42.06 10.39
C ALA A 22 7.99 40.78 10.65
N GLY A 23 8.54 39.57 10.46
CA GLY A 23 7.82 38.33 10.75
C GLY A 23 6.84 37.85 9.67
N LYS A 24 6.80 38.51 8.50
CA LYS A 24 5.91 38.14 7.37
C LYS A 24 6.63 37.30 6.32
N LEU A 25 5.93 36.27 5.83
CA LEU A 25 6.37 35.39 4.75
C LEU A 25 6.14 36.05 3.38
N GLU A 26 7.20 36.18 2.57
CA GLU A 26 7.13 36.63 1.17
C GLU A 26 7.75 35.61 0.22
N PHE A 27 7.06 35.31 -0.89
CA PHE A 27 7.51 34.40 -1.93
C PHE A 27 7.40 35.10 -3.30
N ALA A 28 8.47 35.06 -4.10
CA ALA A 28 8.51 35.60 -5.47
C ALA A 28 8.44 34.49 -6.54
N ALA A 29 7.39 34.55 -7.37
CA ALA A 29 6.79 33.46 -8.16
C ALA A 29 7.69 32.67 -9.13
N ALA A 30 8.88 33.16 -9.51
CA ALA A 30 9.70 32.54 -10.56
C ALA A 30 10.90 31.74 -10.03
N ALA A 31 11.43 32.06 -8.84
CA ALA A 31 12.53 31.32 -8.21
C ALA A 31 12.04 30.19 -7.28
N GLU A 32 10.76 30.20 -6.94
CA GLU A 32 10.08 29.20 -6.09
C GLU A 32 10.10 27.79 -6.70
N ARG A 33 9.88 27.63 -8.01
CA ARG A 33 9.52 26.33 -8.60
C ARG A 33 10.60 25.24 -8.53
N ILE A 34 11.88 25.59 -8.62
CA ILE A 34 12.97 24.60 -8.77
C ILE A 34 13.58 24.21 -7.42
N VAL A 35 13.68 25.14 -6.48
CA VAL A 35 14.24 24.87 -5.14
C VAL A 35 13.19 24.24 -4.22
N PHE A 36 11.90 24.56 -4.41
CA PHE A 36 10.84 23.94 -3.63
C PHE A 36 10.66 22.45 -3.94
N ALA A 37 10.72 21.99 -5.18
CA ALA A 37 10.44 20.59 -5.52
C ALA A 37 11.28 19.58 -4.68
N GLY A 38 12.58 19.82 -4.52
CA GLY A 38 13.47 18.93 -3.77
C GLY A 38 13.33 19.00 -2.24
N VAL A 39 12.89 20.15 -1.70
CA VAL A 39 12.63 20.33 -0.26
C VAL A 39 11.22 19.86 0.07
N LEU A 40 10.23 20.19 -0.76
CA LEU A 40 8.87 19.71 -0.72
C LEU A 40 8.83 18.19 -0.82
N ALA A 41 9.53 17.53 -1.75
CA ALA A 41 9.56 16.08 -1.83
C ALA A 41 10.08 15.42 -0.53
N LYS A 42 11.02 16.08 0.16
CA LYS A 42 11.50 15.63 1.48
C LYS A 42 10.49 15.93 2.59
N SER A 43 9.73 17.03 2.48
CA SER A 43 8.66 17.39 3.41
C SER A 43 7.39 16.55 3.21
N ALA A 44 7.03 16.15 1.99
CA ALA A 44 5.97 15.20 1.68
C ALA A 44 6.19 13.90 2.46
N LYS A 45 7.41 13.37 2.32
CA LYS A 45 7.87 12.19 3.03
C LYS A 45 7.79 12.33 4.55
N ALA A 46 7.93 13.56 5.06
CA ALA A 46 7.81 13.85 6.47
C ALA A 46 6.37 14.04 6.94
N PHE A 47 5.48 14.56 6.10
CA PHE A 47 4.05 14.62 6.41
C PHE A 47 3.42 13.21 6.38
N GLU A 48 3.93 12.29 5.55
CA GLU A 48 3.57 10.86 5.62
C GLU A 48 3.80 10.24 7.01
N ASP A 49 4.80 10.76 7.74
CA ASP A 49 5.18 10.31 9.08
C ASP A 49 4.37 10.99 10.20
N LEU A 50 3.66 12.07 9.89
CA LEU A 50 2.92 12.88 10.84
C LEU A 50 1.44 12.64 10.64
N HIS A 51 0.72 12.20 11.68
CA HIS A 51 -0.73 11.95 11.65
C HIS A 51 -1.60 13.23 11.51
N ASN A 52 -1.10 14.29 10.86
CA ASN A 52 -1.83 15.53 10.62
C ASN A 52 -2.45 15.54 9.22
N TYR A 53 -3.56 14.81 9.10
CA TYR A 53 -4.25 14.57 7.82
C TYR A 53 -4.71 15.85 7.12
N SER A 54 -5.07 16.91 7.85
CA SER A 54 -5.49 18.18 7.25
C SER A 54 -4.31 18.93 6.61
N LEU A 55 -3.14 18.97 7.25
CA LEU A 55 -1.94 19.55 6.65
C LEU A 55 -1.47 18.72 5.44
N GLU A 56 -1.57 17.39 5.55
CA GLU A 56 -1.23 16.44 4.50
C GLU A 56 -2.12 16.60 3.26
N ALA A 57 -3.43 16.78 3.46
CA ALA A 57 -4.38 17.08 2.39
C ALA A 57 -4.02 18.40 1.70
N ALA A 58 -3.92 19.50 2.45
CA ALA A 58 -3.57 20.81 1.91
C ALA A 58 -2.21 20.82 1.18
N TYR A 59 -1.26 20.00 1.64
CA TYR A 59 0.02 19.82 0.97
C TYR A 59 -0.11 19.07 -0.36
N SER A 60 -0.90 17.99 -0.40
CA SER A 60 -1.11 17.18 -1.61
C SER A 60 -1.88 17.97 -2.67
N GLU A 61 -2.87 18.77 -2.26
CA GLU A 61 -3.62 19.68 -3.15
C GLU A 61 -2.69 20.68 -3.83
N ARG A 62 -1.82 21.36 -3.05
CA ARG A 62 -0.83 22.29 -3.62
C ARG A 62 0.09 21.61 -4.64
N ASN A 63 0.53 20.38 -4.42
CA ASN A 63 1.38 19.68 -5.39
C ASN A 63 0.67 19.42 -6.72
N LEU A 64 -0.63 19.10 -6.68
CA LEU A 64 -1.46 18.94 -7.87
C LEU A 64 -1.70 20.29 -8.58
N GLU A 65 -1.96 21.35 -7.83
CA GLU A 65 -2.16 22.71 -8.39
C GLU A 65 -0.93 23.22 -9.15
N PHE A 66 0.27 22.94 -8.64
CA PHE A 66 1.53 23.33 -9.28
C PHE A 66 2.09 22.30 -10.27
N ASP A 67 1.37 21.19 -10.50
CA ASP A 67 1.77 20.02 -11.30
C ASP A 67 3.25 19.67 -11.12
N THR A 68 3.67 19.50 -9.86
CA THR A 68 5.06 19.17 -9.53
C THR A 68 5.51 17.85 -10.18
N CYS A 69 4.57 16.98 -10.51
CA CYS A 69 4.82 15.74 -11.23
C CYS A 69 5.31 15.95 -12.67
N ALA A 70 4.83 16.98 -13.39
CA ALA A 70 5.33 17.30 -14.72
C ALA A 70 6.75 17.91 -14.66
N ALA A 71 7.06 18.64 -13.60
CA ALA A 71 8.38 19.26 -13.40
C ALA A 71 9.51 18.26 -13.10
N ASP A 72 9.18 17.04 -12.65
CA ASP A 72 10.14 15.95 -12.40
C ASP A 72 10.75 15.35 -13.67
N GLY A 73 10.35 15.81 -14.87
CA GLY A 73 10.94 15.40 -16.15
C GLY A 73 10.75 13.92 -16.49
N LYS A 74 9.72 13.27 -15.93
CA LYS A 74 9.40 11.88 -16.18
C LYS A 74 8.66 11.73 -17.52
N ASP A 75 8.77 10.55 -18.13
CA ASP A 75 7.92 10.15 -19.26
C ASP A 75 6.43 10.08 -18.84
N GLU A 76 5.53 9.89 -19.80
CA GLU A 76 4.08 9.80 -19.54
C GLU A 76 3.74 8.79 -18.42
N ALA A 77 4.46 7.66 -18.37
CA ALA A 77 4.27 6.63 -17.36
C ALA A 77 4.72 7.09 -15.95
N GLY A 78 5.85 7.78 -15.85
CA GLY A 78 6.32 8.31 -14.58
C GLY A 78 5.50 9.50 -14.09
N TRP A 79 4.96 10.31 -15.00
CA TRP A 79 3.97 11.33 -14.65
C TRP A 79 2.67 10.71 -14.14
N ALA A 80 2.12 9.71 -14.85
CA ALA A 80 0.95 8.95 -14.42
C ALA A 80 1.12 8.40 -13.00
N MET A 81 2.25 7.76 -12.73
CA MET A 81 2.53 7.20 -11.40
C MET A 81 2.61 8.29 -10.32
N CYS A 82 3.33 9.39 -10.55
CA CYS A 82 3.43 10.50 -9.59
C CYS A 82 2.08 11.17 -9.33
N ASN A 83 1.37 11.52 -10.41
CA ASN A 83 0.09 12.20 -10.34
C ASN A 83 -0.97 11.30 -9.68
N GLY A 84 -0.99 10.02 -10.03
CA GLY A 84 -1.85 9.02 -9.42
C GLY A 84 -1.60 8.86 -7.92
N HIS A 85 -0.35 8.91 -7.46
CA HIS A 85 -0.03 8.87 -6.02
C HIS A 85 -0.70 10.03 -5.25
N TRP A 86 -0.69 11.25 -5.78
CA TRP A 86 -1.32 12.40 -5.12
C TRP A 86 -2.83 12.28 -5.05
N TYR A 87 -3.47 11.91 -6.16
CA TYR A 87 -4.93 11.71 -6.19
C TYR A 87 -5.35 10.56 -5.28
N ASN A 88 -4.67 9.41 -5.36
CA ASN A 88 -4.95 8.25 -4.51
C ASN A 88 -4.91 8.65 -3.02
N ARG A 89 -3.87 9.39 -2.63
CA ARG A 89 -3.70 9.90 -1.27
C ARG A 89 -4.83 10.83 -0.83
N LEU A 90 -5.19 11.81 -1.66
CA LEU A 90 -6.29 12.73 -1.33
C LEU A 90 -7.61 11.99 -1.16
N ILE A 91 -7.92 11.06 -2.06
CA ILE A 91 -9.13 10.25 -1.99
C ILE A 91 -9.17 9.47 -0.66
N ILE A 92 -8.07 8.81 -0.28
CA ILE A 92 -7.97 8.07 0.98
C ILE A 92 -8.08 8.98 2.21
N LEU A 93 -7.33 10.09 2.23
CA LEU A 93 -7.33 11.04 3.36
C LEU A 93 -8.73 11.59 3.61
N TYR A 94 -9.38 12.11 2.56
CA TYR A 94 -10.70 12.69 2.69
C TYR A 94 -11.74 11.64 3.09
N ARG A 95 -11.70 10.44 2.50
CA ARG A 95 -12.72 9.42 2.78
C ARG A 95 -12.53 8.75 4.13
N HIS A 96 -11.32 8.34 4.47
CA HIS A 96 -11.09 7.43 5.60
C HIS A 96 -10.52 8.11 6.84
N HIS A 97 -9.89 9.28 6.69
CA HIS A 97 -9.24 9.96 7.82
C HIS A 97 -9.96 11.24 8.25
N LEU A 98 -10.52 11.99 7.29
CA LEU A 98 -11.27 13.22 7.57
C LEU A 98 -12.78 13.02 7.59
N ASP A 99 -13.28 11.84 7.20
CA ASP A 99 -14.72 11.52 7.11
C ASP A 99 -15.52 12.50 6.22
N LEU A 100 -14.94 12.84 5.07
CA LEU A 100 -15.48 13.75 4.07
C LEU A 100 -15.63 13.03 2.71
N PRO A 101 -16.57 12.08 2.58
CA PRO A 101 -16.70 11.24 1.37
C PRO A 101 -17.02 12.03 0.09
N HIS A 102 -17.73 13.17 0.21
CA HIS A 102 -17.99 14.05 -0.93
C HIS A 102 -16.70 14.69 -1.48
N HIS A 103 -15.74 15.03 -0.63
CA HIS A 103 -14.44 15.57 -1.07
C HIS A 103 -13.59 14.49 -1.73
N ALA A 104 -13.64 13.26 -1.21
CA ALA A 104 -12.98 12.12 -1.87
C ALA A 104 -13.55 11.86 -3.26
N THR A 105 -14.88 11.95 -3.41
CA THR A 105 -15.55 11.81 -4.72
C THR A 105 -15.13 12.91 -5.68
N TYR A 106 -15.08 14.17 -5.22
CA TYR A 106 -14.56 15.28 -6.01
C TYR A 106 -13.14 15.03 -6.53
N TRP A 107 -12.22 14.58 -5.66
CA TRP A 107 -10.84 14.29 -6.06
C TRP A 107 -10.73 13.10 -7.00
N TYR A 108 -11.57 12.08 -6.84
CA TYR A 108 -11.68 10.97 -7.77
C TYR A 108 -12.14 11.43 -9.17
N GLU A 109 -13.20 12.24 -9.24
CA GLU A 109 -13.71 12.80 -10.50
C GLU A 109 -12.65 13.64 -11.22
N LYS A 110 -11.89 14.43 -10.46
CA LYS A 110 -10.73 15.16 -11.00
C LYS A 110 -9.65 14.25 -11.55
N ALA A 111 -9.32 13.16 -10.85
CA ALA A 111 -8.31 12.21 -11.29
C ALA A 111 -8.68 11.54 -12.62
N VAL A 112 -9.91 11.02 -12.73
CA VAL A 112 -10.35 10.28 -13.94
C VAL A 112 -10.64 11.19 -15.14
N ALA A 113 -10.76 12.51 -14.91
CA ALA A 113 -10.88 13.52 -15.95
C ALA A 113 -9.51 13.94 -16.54
N VAL A 114 -8.38 13.53 -15.96
CA VAL A 114 -7.06 13.82 -16.52
C VAL A 114 -6.85 12.98 -17.78
N GLU A 115 -6.64 13.67 -18.91
CA GLU A 115 -6.37 13.04 -20.20
C GLU A 115 -5.01 13.44 -20.77
N VAL A 116 -4.35 12.49 -21.42
CA VAL A 116 -3.07 12.65 -22.10
C VAL A 116 -3.21 12.03 -23.47
N ASN A 117 -2.94 12.80 -24.53
CA ASN A 117 -3.07 12.32 -25.91
C ASN A 117 -4.45 11.67 -26.21
N GLY A 118 -5.52 12.21 -25.61
CA GLY A 118 -6.90 11.70 -25.77
C GLY A 118 -7.19 10.39 -25.05
N LYS A 119 -6.35 9.98 -24.08
CA LYS A 119 -6.57 8.81 -23.22
C LYS A 119 -6.64 9.24 -21.76
N ARG A 120 -7.57 8.66 -21.01
CA ARG A 120 -7.62 8.82 -19.55
C ARG A 120 -6.34 8.31 -18.94
N LEU A 121 -5.69 9.16 -18.15
CA LEU A 121 -4.46 8.82 -17.43
C LEU A 121 -4.72 7.81 -16.32
N HIS A 122 -5.83 8.00 -15.59
CA HIS A 122 -6.28 7.15 -14.49
C HIS A 122 -7.59 6.47 -14.86
N PRO A 123 -7.57 5.24 -15.40
CA PRO A 123 -8.77 4.51 -15.79
C PRO A 123 -9.46 3.84 -14.58
N TRP A 124 -9.48 4.51 -13.43
CA TRP A 124 -10.11 4.01 -12.21
C TRP A 124 -11.64 3.96 -12.34
N PRO A 125 -12.30 2.87 -11.92
CA PRO A 125 -13.74 2.72 -12.07
C PRO A 125 -14.55 3.39 -10.96
N ASN A 126 -13.97 3.57 -9.78
CA ASN A 126 -14.57 4.25 -8.63
C ASN A 126 -13.48 4.67 -7.62
N GLU A 127 -13.86 5.45 -6.62
CA GLU A 127 -12.97 6.00 -5.60
C GLU A 127 -12.43 4.97 -4.60
N TYR A 128 -12.90 3.73 -4.65
CA TYR A 128 -12.38 2.62 -3.85
C TYR A 128 -11.43 1.71 -4.62
N HIS A 129 -11.26 1.88 -5.93
CA HIS A 129 -10.43 1.03 -6.78
C HIS A 129 -9.46 1.89 -7.59
N ILE A 130 -8.41 2.33 -6.89
CA ILE A 130 -7.53 3.44 -7.30
C ILE A 130 -6.05 3.01 -7.36
N GLY A 131 -5.81 1.74 -7.68
CA GLY A 131 -4.47 1.19 -7.90
C GLY A 131 -3.74 1.92 -9.04
N LEU A 132 -2.44 2.16 -8.89
CA LEU A 132 -1.67 3.02 -9.79
C LEU A 132 -1.36 2.36 -11.14
N ASP A 133 -0.99 1.08 -11.11
CA ASP A 133 -0.78 0.26 -12.30
C ASP A 133 -2.07 -0.46 -12.67
N PHE A 134 -2.93 0.24 -13.40
CA PHE A 134 -4.30 -0.17 -13.66
C PHE A 134 -4.49 -0.67 -15.08
N TRP A 135 -4.96 -1.90 -15.24
CA TRP A 135 -5.27 -2.53 -16.52
C TRP A 135 -6.78 -2.55 -16.74
N PRO A 136 -7.31 -1.73 -17.66
CA PRO A 136 -8.74 -1.67 -17.93
C PRO A 136 -9.27 -2.98 -18.50
N GLY A 137 -10.52 -3.33 -18.14
CA GLY A 137 -11.21 -4.50 -18.69
C GLY A 137 -10.90 -5.82 -17.98
N LEU A 138 -9.96 -5.84 -17.02
CA LEU A 138 -9.83 -6.96 -16.11
C LEU A 138 -11.07 -7.06 -15.22
N ARG A 139 -11.57 -8.28 -15.04
CA ARG A 139 -12.59 -8.56 -14.03
C ARG A 139 -12.02 -8.20 -12.67
N SER A 140 -12.78 -7.46 -11.88
CA SER A 140 -12.36 -7.00 -10.56
C SER A 140 -13.54 -6.88 -9.62
N GLN A 141 -13.31 -7.24 -8.36
CA GLN A 141 -14.25 -7.18 -7.25
C GLN A 141 -13.46 -7.13 -5.93
N PRO A 142 -13.96 -6.45 -4.88
CA PRO A 142 -13.23 -6.35 -3.61
C PRO A 142 -12.91 -7.73 -3.02
N TRP A 143 -13.90 -8.63 -3.01
CA TRP A 143 -13.79 -9.98 -2.46
C TRP A 143 -14.04 -11.03 -3.55
N TRP A 144 -13.18 -12.04 -3.63
CA TRP A 144 -13.27 -13.15 -4.58
C TRP A 144 -13.75 -14.42 -3.86
N GLU A 145 -15.03 -14.74 -4.04
CA GLU A 145 -15.75 -15.74 -3.25
C GLU A 145 -16.54 -16.71 -4.12
N ALA A 146 -17.08 -17.76 -3.49
CA ALA A 146 -17.92 -18.77 -4.16
C ALA A 146 -17.26 -19.24 -5.47
N ASP A 147 -17.98 -19.16 -6.59
CA ASP A 147 -17.51 -19.61 -7.91
C ASP A 147 -16.34 -18.77 -8.46
N ASP A 148 -16.12 -17.57 -7.94
CA ASP A 148 -15.03 -16.69 -8.36
C ASP A 148 -13.74 -16.94 -7.58
N ARG A 149 -13.79 -17.74 -6.52
CA ARG A 149 -12.65 -17.91 -5.63
C ARG A 149 -11.46 -18.52 -6.38
N PRO A 150 -10.26 -17.90 -6.32
CA PRO A 150 -9.09 -18.43 -7.02
C PRO A 150 -8.78 -19.86 -6.59
N ALA A 151 -8.38 -20.72 -7.52
CA ALA A 151 -8.04 -22.13 -7.25
C ALA A 151 -6.91 -22.29 -6.22
N LEU A 152 -6.11 -21.25 -5.99
CA LEU A 152 -5.11 -21.19 -4.92
C LEU A 152 -5.74 -21.30 -3.53
N ALA A 153 -6.95 -20.77 -3.33
CA ALA A 153 -7.61 -20.77 -2.03
C ALA A 153 -7.91 -22.19 -1.52
N PRO A 154 -8.73 -23.03 -2.20
CA PRO A 154 -8.95 -24.40 -1.74
C PRO A 154 -7.65 -25.21 -1.72
N PHE A 155 -6.69 -24.92 -2.62
CA PHE A 155 -5.37 -25.54 -2.57
C PHE A 155 -4.66 -25.27 -1.23
N LEU A 156 -4.67 -24.03 -0.74
CA LEU A 156 -4.05 -23.66 0.54
C LEU A 156 -4.80 -24.26 1.74
N GLU A 157 -6.13 -24.24 1.74
CA GLU A 157 -6.98 -24.76 2.82
C GLU A 157 -6.76 -26.26 3.04
N GLU A 158 -6.77 -27.05 1.97
CA GLU A 158 -6.50 -28.49 2.01
C GLU A 158 -5.08 -28.83 2.55
N ARG A 159 -4.13 -27.89 2.48
CA ARG A 159 -2.75 -28.06 2.98
C ARG A 159 -2.47 -27.26 4.25
N TYR A 160 -3.50 -26.66 4.85
CA TYR A 160 -3.41 -25.84 6.05
C TYR A 160 -2.59 -26.49 7.15
N ALA A 161 -2.87 -27.76 7.49
CA ALA A 161 -2.19 -28.46 8.57
C ALA A 161 -0.66 -28.54 8.35
N THR A 162 -0.23 -28.75 7.10
CA THR A 162 1.21 -28.79 6.76
C THR A 162 1.84 -27.41 6.89
N ILE A 163 1.17 -26.39 6.38
CA ILE A 163 1.65 -25.00 6.38
C ILE A 163 1.75 -24.49 7.83
N LYS A 164 0.70 -24.69 8.64
CA LYS A 164 0.68 -24.30 10.05
C LYS A 164 1.75 -25.03 10.86
N ALA A 165 1.95 -26.32 10.65
CA ALA A 165 2.96 -27.07 11.38
C ALA A 165 4.38 -26.53 11.12
N GLU A 166 4.75 -26.26 9.87
CA GLU A 166 6.06 -25.66 9.55
C GLU A 166 6.16 -24.21 10.03
N PHE A 167 5.08 -23.43 9.95
CA PHE A 167 5.05 -22.07 10.50
C PHE A 167 5.31 -22.04 12.02
N LEU A 168 4.66 -22.93 12.79
CA LEU A 168 4.87 -23.02 14.23
C LEU A 168 6.28 -23.48 14.62
N GLN A 169 6.91 -24.33 13.80
CA GLN A 169 8.32 -24.69 13.97
C GLN A 169 9.24 -23.52 13.63
N LEU A 170 8.94 -22.80 12.54
CA LEU A 170 9.67 -21.61 12.12
C LEU A 170 9.66 -20.52 13.19
N ARG A 171 8.53 -20.31 13.87
CA ARG A 171 8.39 -19.38 15.00
C ARG A 171 9.32 -19.68 16.18
N LYS A 172 9.82 -20.92 16.30
CA LYS A 172 10.79 -21.34 17.33
C LYS A 172 12.25 -21.27 16.82
N HIS A 173 12.45 -21.12 15.52
CA HIS A 173 13.79 -21.12 14.91
C HIS A 173 14.56 -19.84 15.29
N PRO A 174 15.81 -19.91 15.79
CA PRO A 174 16.54 -18.74 16.29
C PRO A 174 16.69 -17.58 15.28
N GLU A 175 16.81 -17.90 13.99
CA GLU A 175 16.93 -16.92 12.89
C GLU A 175 15.60 -16.22 12.56
N TYR A 176 14.47 -16.93 12.72
CA TYR A 176 13.14 -16.46 12.24
C TYR A 176 12.14 -16.23 13.38
N SER A 177 12.51 -16.52 14.63
CA SER A 177 11.67 -16.29 15.81
C SER A 177 11.62 -14.82 16.20
N ARG A 178 12.61 -14.02 15.78
CA ARG A 178 12.66 -12.57 16.00
C ARG A 178 11.64 -11.83 15.13
N HIS A 179 11.37 -10.56 15.48
CA HIS A 179 10.49 -9.66 14.73
C HIS A 179 10.89 -9.65 13.24
N TRP A 180 9.91 -9.69 12.34
CA TRP A 180 10.14 -9.63 10.89
C TRP A 180 9.95 -8.19 10.44
N PRO A 181 11.03 -7.38 10.42
CA PRO A 181 10.89 -5.95 10.26
C PRO A 181 10.18 -5.63 8.95
N GLN A 182 9.01 -5.01 9.09
CA GLN A 182 8.36 -4.32 8.01
C GLN A 182 8.48 -2.84 8.34
N ASP A 183 9.59 -2.23 7.89
CA ASP A 183 9.81 -0.78 7.96
C ASP A 183 8.93 -0.05 6.93
N ASN A 184 7.63 -0.36 6.90
CA ASN A 184 6.64 0.35 6.11
C ASN A 184 5.77 1.20 7.04
N TYR A 185 6.42 2.07 7.82
CA TYR A 185 5.81 3.07 8.70
C TYR A 185 4.78 3.95 7.99
N TYR A 186 4.82 3.99 6.67
CA TYR A 186 3.80 4.58 5.81
C TYR A 186 2.42 3.96 5.99
N LEU A 187 2.36 2.63 6.15
CA LEU A 187 1.12 1.87 6.20
C LEU A 187 0.69 1.56 7.63
N THR A 188 1.62 1.35 8.57
CA THR A 188 1.27 1.07 9.97
C THR A 188 1.09 2.36 10.75
N SER A 189 -0.13 2.67 11.21
CA SER A 189 -0.37 3.82 12.08
C SER A 189 -0.13 3.52 13.57
N GLU A 190 -0.37 2.28 13.99
CA GLU A 190 -0.21 1.84 15.38
C GLU A 190 0.23 0.37 15.43
N GLY A 191 0.94 -0.02 16.50
CA GLY A 191 1.33 -1.41 16.76
C GLY A 191 2.46 -1.97 15.91
N ASP A 192 2.43 -3.27 15.68
CA ASP A 192 3.49 -4.06 15.04
C ASP A 192 2.87 -4.99 13.98
N TRP A 193 3.01 -4.55 12.73
CA TRP A 193 2.75 -5.35 11.55
C TRP A 193 4.08 -5.79 10.94
N SER A 194 4.19 -7.08 10.62
CA SER A 194 5.45 -7.70 10.20
C SER A 194 5.22 -8.70 9.08
N LYS A 195 6.24 -8.86 8.23
CA LYS A 195 6.20 -9.69 7.03
C LYS A 195 7.47 -10.50 6.86
N LEU A 196 7.34 -11.80 6.58
CA LEU A 196 8.44 -12.68 6.20
C LEU A 196 8.21 -13.22 4.78
N ASP A 197 9.00 -12.71 3.84
CA ASP A 197 8.94 -13.14 2.44
C ASP A 197 9.40 -14.59 2.25
N ILE A 198 8.60 -15.37 1.53
CA ILE A 198 8.88 -16.75 1.10
C ILE A 198 9.31 -16.76 -0.37
N PHE A 199 8.57 -16.03 -1.21
CA PHE A 199 8.85 -15.81 -2.62
C PHE A 199 8.55 -14.36 -2.98
N GLN A 200 9.54 -13.67 -3.54
CA GLN A 200 9.40 -12.26 -3.91
C GLN A 200 10.33 -11.94 -5.09
N GLY A 201 9.83 -11.15 -6.04
CA GLY A 201 10.66 -10.66 -7.16
C GLY A 201 11.21 -11.77 -8.05
N GLY A 202 10.53 -12.92 -8.15
CA GLY A 202 11.01 -14.09 -8.89
C GLY A 202 12.00 -14.96 -8.11
N HIS A 203 12.27 -14.68 -6.84
CA HIS A 203 13.28 -15.37 -6.05
C HIS A 203 12.70 -16.03 -4.79
N TRP A 204 13.08 -17.29 -4.57
CA TRP A 204 12.80 -18.03 -3.34
C TRP A 204 13.75 -17.61 -2.22
N GLN A 205 13.19 -17.30 -1.06
CA GLN A 205 13.95 -16.78 0.08
C GLN A 205 14.56 -17.91 0.91
N LYS A 206 15.55 -17.56 1.74
CA LYS A 206 16.29 -18.53 2.60
C LYS A 206 15.38 -19.30 3.56
N VAL A 207 14.25 -18.71 3.94
CA VAL A 207 13.24 -19.32 4.82
C VAL A 207 12.80 -20.70 4.32
N CYS A 208 12.81 -20.95 3.00
CA CYS A 208 12.46 -22.25 2.43
C CYS A 208 13.31 -23.43 2.93
N LYS A 209 14.51 -23.18 3.47
CA LYS A 209 15.31 -24.23 4.11
C LYS A 209 14.68 -24.72 5.42
N ALA A 210 13.97 -23.84 6.13
CA ALA A 210 13.30 -24.13 7.39
C ALA A 210 11.83 -24.57 7.22
N MET A 211 11.25 -24.42 6.03
CA MET A 211 9.88 -24.83 5.69
C MET A 211 9.81 -25.54 4.32
N PRO A 212 10.54 -26.65 4.16
CA PRO A 212 10.72 -27.30 2.86
C PRO A 212 9.41 -27.83 2.25
N LYS A 213 8.44 -28.29 3.06
CA LYS A 213 7.17 -28.82 2.54
C LYS A 213 6.31 -27.70 1.98
N THR A 214 6.17 -26.61 2.71
CA THR A 214 5.40 -25.43 2.30
C THR A 214 6.01 -24.82 1.03
N CYS A 215 7.33 -24.64 0.99
CA CYS A 215 7.96 -24.13 -0.23
C CYS A 215 7.82 -25.09 -1.42
N LYS A 216 7.84 -26.41 -1.22
CA LYS A 216 7.56 -27.37 -2.29
C LYS A 216 6.12 -27.22 -2.82
N LEU A 217 5.15 -27.06 -1.93
CA LEU A 217 3.74 -26.84 -2.28
C LEU A 217 3.55 -25.55 -3.09
N LEU A 218 4.14 -24.44 -2.64
CA LEU A 218 4.04 -23.16 -3.35
C LEU A 218 4.78 -23.19 -4.70
N LYS A 219 5.92 -23.88 -4.79
CA LYS A 219 6.66 -24.08 -6.05
C LYS A 219 5.85 -24.80 -7.12
N SER A 220 4.90 -25.65 -6.73
CA SER A 220 4.05 -26.35 -7.70
C SER A 220 2.86 -25.53 -8.19
N ARG A 221 2.73 -24.26 -7.78
CA ARG A 221 1.62 -23.37 -8.17
C ARG A 221 2.10 -22.35 -9.20
N PRO A 222 1.70 -22.42 -10.47
CA PRO A 222 2.11 -21.45 -11.49
C PRO A 222 1.63 -20.02 -11.19
N GLU A 223 0.50 -19.85 -10.51
CA GLU A 223 0.00 -18.55 -10.06
C GLU A 223 0.87 -17.90 -8.97
N VAL A 224 1.73 -18.67 -8.30
CA VAL A 224 2.70 -18.16 -7.30
C VAL A 224 4.12 -18.12 -7.86
N ALA A 225 4.55 -19.18 -8.55
CA ALA A 225 5.95 -19.40 -8.93
C ALA A 225 6.21 -19.28 -10.43
N GLY A 226 5.15 -19.20 -11.24
CA GLY A 226 5.24 -19.10 -12.69
C GLY A 226 5.69 -17.71 -13.15
N PRO A 227 5.96 -17.58 -14.46
CA PRO A 227 6.20 -16.27 -15.04
C PRO A 227 4.94 -15.40 -14.87
N PRO A 228 5.11 -14.10 -14.59
CA PRO A 228 3.96 -13.19 -14.56
C PRO A 228 3.34 -13.08 -15.97
N PRO A 229 2.08 -12.67 -16.09
CA PRO A 229 1.40 -12.56 -17.39
C PRO A 229 2.20 -11.72 -18.39
N ALA A 230 2.22 -12.15 -19.65
CA ALA A 230 2.82 -11.37 -20.72
C ALA A 230 2.01 -10.08 -20.92
N GLY A 231 2.66 -8.93 -20.77
CA GLY A 231 2.10 -7.60 -20.97
C GLY A 231 3.18 -6.55 -20.76
N PRO A 232 2.85 -5.25 -20.68
CA PRO A 232 3.80 -4.19 -20.41
C PRO A 232 4.29 -4.22 -18.94
N LEU A 233 4.75 -5.38 -18.47
CA LEU A 233 5.58 -5.52 -17.29
C LEU A 233 6.95 -4.93 -17.63
N ALA A 234 7.04 -3.60 -17.56
CA ALA A 234 8.30 -2.89 -17.66
C ALA A 234 9.26 -3.38 -16.55
N ARG A 235 10.56 -3.31 -16.84
CA ARG A 235 11.58 -3.37 -15.78
C ARG A 235 11.22 -2.33 -14.72
N GLY A 236 11.09 -2.75 -13.46
CA GLY A 236 10.76 -1.86 -12.34
C GLY A 236 9.28 -1.80 -11.94
N ARG A 237 8.36 -2.54 -12.60
CA ARG A 237 6.97 -2.66 -12.15
C ARG A 237 6.80 -3.73 -11.04
N PRO A 238 5.77 -3.61 -10.17
CA PRO A 238 5.49 -4.60 -9.14
C PRO A 238 5.19 -5.97 -9.76
N GLN A 239 5.91 -6.99 -9.29
CA GLN A 239 5.62 -8.35 -9.69
C GLN A 239 4.27 -8.78 -9.07
N PRO A 240 3.35 -9.36 -9.87
CA PRO A 240 2.06 -9.81 -9.35
C PRO A 240 2.20 -10.98 -8.38
N ASN A 241 3.25 -11.78 -8.58
CA ASN A 241 3.45 -13.03 -7.87
C ASN A 241 4.28 -12.81 -6.60
N GLY A 242 3.83 -13.42 -5.51
CA GLY A 242 4.54 -13.39 -4.24
C GLY A 242 3.92 -14.33 -3.22
N ALA A 243 4.70 -14.68 -2.20
CA ALA A 243 4.23 -15.42 -1.04
C ALA A 243 4.98 -14.94 0.19
N ALA A 244 4.27 -14.67 1.27
CA ALA A 244 4.85 -14.24 2.53
C ALA A 244 3.96 -14.67 3.71
N PHE A 245 4.56 -14.78 4.88
CA PHE A 245 3.79 -14.76 6.12
C PHE A 245 3.61 -13.32 6.57
N PHE A 246 2.39 -12.98 6.96
CA PHE A 246 2.06 -11.70 7.58
C PHE A 246 1.66 -11.96 9.03
N ARG A 247 2.05 -11.04 9.91
CA ARG A 247 1.69 -11.08 11.32
C ARG A 247 1.27 -9.69 11.76
N LEU A 248 0.04 -9.59 12.22
CA LEU A 248 -0.58 -8.39 12.73
C LEU A 248 -0.77 -8.57 14.23
N ARG A 249 -0.01 -7.86 15.06
CA ARG A 249 -0.10 -8.02 16.53
C ARG A 249 -1.30 -7.28 17.13
N PRO A 250 -1.76 -7.66 18.33
CA PRO A 250 -2.68 -6.89 19.16
C PRO A 250 -2.40 -5.38 19.16
N GLY A 251 -3.45 -4.58 19.00
CA GLY A 251 -3.35 -3.11 18.99
C GLY A 251 -2.76 -2.53 17.70
N SER A 252 -2.55 -3.34 16.66
CA SER A 252 -2.03 -2.84 15.39
C SER A 252 -3.14 -2.27 14.51
N ARG A 253 -2.80 -1.21 13.78
CA ARG A 253 -3.64 -0.54 12.78
C ARG A 253 -2.83 -0.32 11.51
N LEU A 254 -3.28 -0.88 10.39
CA LEU A 254 -2.85 -0.50 9.05
C LEU A 254 -3.81 0.55 8.53
N LYS A 255 -3.25 1.69 8.10
CA LYS A 255 -3.99 2.75 7.43
C LYS A 255 -4.63 2.20 6.15
N PRO A 256 -5.77 2.77 5.71
CA PRO A 256 -6.31 2.49 4.38
C PRO A 256 -5.27 2.80 3.31
N HIS A 257 -5.08 1.86 2.39
CA HIS A 257 -4.12 1.94 1.30
C HIS A 257 -4.56 1.06 0.14
N THR A 258 -3.90 1.19 -1.00
CA THR A 258 -4.06 0.27 -2.12
C THR A 258 -2.76 -0.45 -2.42
N GLY A 259 -2.88 -1.67 -2.90
CA GLY A 259 -1.88 -2.34 -3.69
C GLY A 259 -1.53 -1.52 -4.94
N PRO A 260 -0.34 -1.73 -5.50
CA PRO A 260 0.12 -0.93 -6.61
C PRO A 260 -0.53 -1.31 -7.95
N ALA A 261 -1.20 -2.46 -8.06
CA ALA A 261 -1.64 -3.03 -9.33
C ALA A 261 -2.93 -3.85 -9.22
N ASN A 262 -3.82 -3.76 -10.23
CA ASN A 262 -5.11 -4.49 -10.26
C ASN A 262 -5.07 -5.84 -10.99
N TYR A 263 -3.89 -6.29 -11.42
CA TYR A 263 -3.70 -7.55 -12.16
C TYR A 263 -3.29 -8.71 -11.23
N ARG A 264 -3.63 -8.62 -9.93
CA ARG A 264 -3.37 -9.68 -8.94
C ARG A 264 -4.48 -9.77 -7.90
N VAL A 265 -4.60 -10.93 -7.27
CA VAL A 265 -5.51 -11.21 -6.16
C VAL A 265 -4.70 -11.84 -5.03
N TYR A 266 -4.86 -11.34 -3.81
CA TYR A 266 -4.29 -11.96 -2.62
C TYR A 266 -5.23 -13.04 -2.09
N CYS A 267 -4.67 -14.17 -1.64
CA CYS A 267 -5.38 -15.15 -0.84
C CYS A 267 -4.66 -15.33 0.50
N HIS A 268 -5.28 -14.84 1.57
CA HIS A 268 -4.81 -14.92 2.94
C HIS A 268 -5.35 -16.14 3.65
N LEU A 269 -4.52 -17.19 3.83
CA LEU A 269 -4.84 -18.33 4.66
C LEU A 269 -4.63 -18.00 6.15
N GLY A 270 -5.68 -18.12 6.98
CA GLY A 270 -5.55 -17.94 8.42
C GLY A 270 -4.76 -19.08 9.08
N LEU A 271 -3.62 -18.77 9.71
CA LEU A 271 -2.74 -19.77 10.35
C LEU A 271 -2.96 -19.89 11.85
N VAL A 272 -2.74 -18.79 12.55
CA VAL A 272 -3.03 -18.59 13.97
C VAL A 272 -3.89 -17.34 14.03
N VAL A 273 -5.14 -17.49 14.45
CA VAL A 273 -6.11 -16.39 14.37
C VAL A 273 -6.84 -16.26 15.71
N PRO A 274 -6.39 -15.31 16.57
CA PRO A 274 -7.11 -14.96 17.79
C PRO A 274 -8.37 -14.15 17.47
N ALA A 275 -9.19 -13.86 18.48
CA ALA A 275 -10.33 -12.96 18.32
C ALA A 275 -9.87 -11.51 18.08
N GLY A 276 -10.56 -10.77 17.20
CA GLY A 276 -10.37 -9.33 16.99
C GLY A 276 -9.57 -8.83 15.77
N PRO A 277 -8.80 -9.62 14.99
CA PRO A 277 -8.19 -9.12 13.76
C PRO A 277 -9.23 -9.03 12.63
N ARG A 278 -9.28 -7.88 11.95
CA ARG A 278 -10.24 -7.55 10.90
C ARG A 278 -9.56 -6.96 9.66
N LEU A 279 -10.15 -7.20 8.50
CA LEU A 279 -9.75 -6.68 7.19
C LEU A 279 -10.96 -6.09 6.48
N ARG A 280 -10.88 -4.82 6.08
CA ARG A 280 -11.88 -4.18 5.22
C ARG A 280 -11.28 -3.97 3.84
N VAL A 281 -12.05 -4.28 2.79
CA VAL A 281 -11.66 -4.09 1.38
C VAL A 281 -12.82 -3.43 0.64
N GLY A 282 -12.54 -2.29 0.02
CA GLY A 282 -13.54 -1.47 -0.67
C GLY A 282 -14.58 -0.85 0.30
N PRO A 283 -15.81 -0.58 -0.18
CA PRO A 283 -16.86 0.07 0.61
C PRO A 283 -17.59 -0.87 1.60
N GLY A 284 -17.31 -2.18 1.56
CA GLY A 284 -18.05 -3.17 2.32
C GLY A 284 -17.68 -3.28 3.80
N GLU A 285 -18.39 -4.15 4.50
CA GLU A 285 -18.12 -4.49 5.90
C GLU A 285 -16.77 -5.23 6.06
N PRO A 286 -16.09 -5.06 7.20
CA PRO A 286 -14.87 -5.80 7.50
C PRO A 286 -15.15 -7.29 7.68
N ARG A 287 -14.12 -8.08 7.39
CA ARG A 287 -14.12 -9.54 7.57
C ARG A 287 -13.05 -9.95 8.56
N GLU A 288 -13.30 -11.08 9.22
CA GLU A 288 -12.38 -11.70 10.16
C GLU A 288 -11.73 -12.91 9.49
N TRP A 289 -10.44 -13.11 9.76
CA TRP A 289 -9.78 -14.34 9.36
C TRP A 289 -10.32 -15.52 10.18
N ARG A 290 -10.23 -16.71 9.62
CA ARG A 290 -10.52 -17.97 10.33
C ARG A 290 -9.39 -18.94 10.08
N GLU A 291 -9.03 -19.70 11.10
CA GLU A 291 -8.00 -20.71 10.98
C GLU A 291 -8.39 -21.76 9.93
N GLY A 292 -7.48 -22.01 8.98
CA GLY A 292 -7.70 -22.99 7.92
C GLY A 292 -8.53 -22.49 6.75
N GLU A 293 -9.05 -21.27 6.81
CA GLU A 293 -9.83 -20.66 5.73
C GLU A 293 -9.03 -19.56 5.02
N ALA A 294 -9.21 -19.43 3.71
CA ALA A 294 -8.54 -18.41 2.91
C ALA A 294 -9.48 -17.24 2.52
N LEU A 295 -9.15 -16.01 2.92
CA LEU A 295 -9.81 -14.81 2.41
C LEU A 295 -9.13 -14.37 1.12
N CYS A 296 -9.86 -14.27 0.00
CA CYS A 296 -9.30 -13.77 -1.26
C CYS A 296 -9.88 -12.41 -1.65
N PHE A 297 -9.01 -11.46 -1.97
CA PHE A 297 -9.39 -10.08 -2.25
C PHE A 297 -8.45 -9.42 -3.26
N ASP A 298 -8.99 -8.45 -3.99
CA ASP A 298 -8.22 -7.60 -4.89
C ASP A 298 -7.61 -6.46 -4.08
N ASP A 299 -6.30 -6.49 -3.87
CA ASP A 299 -5.60 -5.51 -3.05
C ASP A 299 -5.49 -4.14 -3.73
N SER A 300 -5.83 -4.00 -5.01
CA SER A 300 -5.90 -2.69 -5.66
C SER A 300 -7.12 -1.85 -5.23
N TYR A 301 -8.09 -2.45 -4.54
CA TYR A 301 -9.07 -1.70 -3.79
C TYR A 301 -8.45 -1.11 -2.53
N VAL A 302 -9.00 0.02 -2.08
CA VAL A 302 -8.66 0.59 -0.77
C VAL A 302 -9.00 -0.43 0.30
N HIS A 303 -8.00 -0.80 1.09
CA HIS A 303 -8.13 -1.77 2.16
C HIS A 303 -7.33 -1.35 3.39
N GLU A 304 -7.80 -1.80 4.55
CA GLU A 304 -7.18 -1.56 5.85
C GLU A 304 -7.37 -2.79 6.73
N ALA A 305 -6.46 -2.96 7.68
CA ALA A 305 -6.50 -4.07 8.61
C ALA A 305 -6.21 -3.58 10.02
N TRP A 306 -6.85 -4.19 11.00
CA TRP A 306 -6.64 -3.83 12.39
C TRP A 306 -6.83 -5.01 13.32
N HIS A 307 -6.26 -4.91 14.51
CA HIS A 307 -6.39 -5.95 15.52
C HIS A 307 -6.79 -5.37 16.88
N ASP A 308 -8.06 -5.58 17.24
CA ASP A 308 -8.67 -5.14 18.51
C ASP A 308 -8.57 -6.16 19.65
N GLY A 309 -7.89 -7.28 19.41
CA GLY A 309 -7.72 -8.34 20.38
C GLY A 309 -6.49 -8.13 21.26
N THR A 310 -6.24 -9.12 22.12
CA THR A 310 -5.16 -9.12 23.11
C THR A 310 -4.14 -10.24 22.90
N GLU A 311 -4.44 -11.19 22.00
CA GLU A 311 -3.61 -12.36 21.69
C GLU A 311 -3.08 -12.25 20.26
N ASP A 312 -1.95 -12.90 19.96
CA ASP A 312 -1.24 -12.80 18.67
C ASP A 312 -1.48 -14.00 17.74
#